data_AF-A0A835UGH8-F1
#
_entry.id   AF-A0A835UGH8-F1
#
_cell.length_a   1.000
_cell.length_b   1.000
_cell.length_c   1.000
_cell.angle_alpha   90.00
_cell.angle_beta   90.00
_cell.angle_gamma   90.00
#
_symmetry.space_group_name_H-M   'P 1'
#
loop_
_entity.id
_entity.type
_entity.pdbx_description
1 polymer ?
#
loop_
_entity_poly.entity_id
_entity_poly.type
_entity_poly.pdbx_seq_one_letter_code
_entity_poly.pdbx_strand_id
1 'polypeptide(L)' 'MEGVQRVERLEPRNRWGQRMRTAGFQGIGFGDDTSAEVKTMLDEHSAGWGLKKDENDLVLTWKGHDVVFATAWVPSS' A
#
# COMPACT_ATOMS: atom_id res chain seq x y z
N MET A 1 21.20 12.22 -22.00
CA MET A 1 19.79 12.48 -21.63
C MET A 1 19.12 11.14 -21.43
N GLU A 2 19.07 10.67 -20.20
CA GLU A 2 18.48 9.37 -19.87
C GLU A 2 17.35 9.59 -18.87
N GLY A 3 16.18 8.98 -19.09
CA GLY A 3 15.25 8.71 -17.99
C GLY A 3 13.77 9.08 -18.19
N VAL A 4 13.34 9.57 -19.35
CA VAL A 4 11.89 9.77 -19.63
C VAL A 4 11.16 8.45 -19.94
N GLN A 5 11.89 7.41 -20.34
CA GLN A 5 11.31 6.09 -20.69
C GLN A 5 11.34 5.06 -19.56
N ARG A 6 11.83 5.42 -18.36
CA ARG A 6 11.78 4.52 -17.20
C ARG A 6 10.51 4.79 -16.42
N VAL A 7 9.40 4.23 -16.92
CA VAL A 7 8.04 4.38 -16.36
C VAL A 7 7.95 3.80 -14.93
N GLU A 8 8.85 2.88 -14.57
CA GLU A 8 8.92 2.28 -13.23
C GLU A 8 9.92 3.01 -12.33
N ARG A 9 9.58 4.24 -11.91
CA ARG A 9 10.23 4.88 -10.77
C ARG A 9 9.48 4.47 -9.49
N LEU A 10 9.57 3.20 -9.14
CA LEU A 10 9.04 2.70 -7.87
C LEU A 10 9.75 3.43 -6.72
N GLU A 11 9.08 4.44 -6.17
CA GLU A 11 9.54 5.12 -4.97
C GLU A 11 9.13 4.29 -3.74
N PRO A 12 10.01 4.12 -2.74
CA PRO A 12 9.66 3.40 -1.53
C PRO A 12 8.46 4.07 -0.84
N ARG A 13 7.59 3.26 -0.22
CA ARG A 13 6.38 3.66 0.53
C ARG A 13 6.55 4.97 1.32
N ASN A 14 7.68 5.08 2.03
CA ASN A 14 7.99 6.21 2.90
C ASN A 14 8.06 7.54 2.15
N ARG A 15 8.50 7.54 0.89
CA ARG A 15 8.61 8.74 0.05
C ARG A 15 7.24 9.20 -0.45
N TRP A 16 6.35 8.26 -0.80
CA TRP A 16 4.94 8.57 -1.09
C TRP A 16 4.24 9.17 0.12
N GLY A 17 4.44 8.57 1.30
CA GLY A 17 3.86 9.09 2.54
C GLY A 17 4.35 10.50 2.90
N GLN A 18 5.64 10.78 2.68
CA GLN A 18 6.20 12.11 2.89
C GLN A 18 5.57 13.14 1.94
N ARG A 19 5.41 12.81 0.65
CA ARG A 19 4.82 13.72 -0.34
C ARG A 19 3.36 14.05 -0.03
N MET A 20 2.56 13.07 0.35
CA MET A 20 1.16 13.29 0.72
C MET A 20 1.05 14.21 1.94
N ARG A 21 1.87 13.99 2.97
CA ARG A 21 1.93 14.90 4.13
C ARG A 21 2.35 16.32 3.76
N THR A 22 3.37 16.48 2.92
CA THR A 22 3.80 17.80 2.43
C THR A 22 2.70 18.49 1.60
N ALA A 23 1.83 17.72 0.95
CA ALA A 23 0.70 18.23 0.17
C ALA A 23 -0.56 18.52 1.03
N GLY A 24 -0.49 18.41 2.36
CA GLY A 24 -1.62 18.68 3.24
C GLY A 24 -2.62 17.52 3.32
N PHE A 25 -2.15 16.28 3.23
CA PHE A 25 -2.95 15.09 3.48
C PHE A 25 -2.47 14.34 4.71
N GLN A 26 -3.42 13.81 5.48
CA GLN A 26 -3.17 12.91 6.59
C GLN A 26 -3.51 11.47 6.17
N GLY A 27 -2.61 10.53 6.51
CA GLY A 27 -2.85 9.10 6.29
C GLY A 27 -3.88 8.57 7.26
N ILE A 28 -4.74 7.68 6.79
CA ILE A 28 -5.70 6.96 7.62
C ILE A 28 -5.46 5.46 7.54
N GLY A 29 -5.55 4.79 8.68
CA GLY A 29 -5.49 3.33 8.76
C GLY A 29 -6.69 2.67 8.10
N PHE A 30 -6.47 1.49 7.55
CA PHE A 30 -7.56 0.62 7.09
C PHE A 30 -8.22 -0.03 8.30
N GLY A 31 -9.56 -0.09 8.32
CA GLY A 31 -10.32 -0.79 9.36
C GLY A 31 -9.95 -2.28 9.42
N ASP A 32 -10.03 -2.88 10.60
CA ASP A 32 -9.74 -4.31 10.79
C ASP A 32 -10.66 -5.19 9.91
N ASP A 33 -11.94 -4.83 9.79
CA ASP A 33 -12.93 -5.57 9.01
C ASP A 33 -12.58 -5.65 7.51
N THR A 34 -12.15 -4.53 6.91
CA THR A 34 -11.74 -4.48 5.49
C THR A 34 -10.49 -5.33 5.23
N SER A 35 -9.55 -5.37 6.17
CA SER A 35 -8.33 -6.18 6.04
C SER A 35 -8.60 -7.68 6.15
N ALA A 36 -9.58 -8.07 6.97
CA ALA A 36 -10.00 -9.45 7.11
C ALA A 36 -10.70 -9.97 5.85
N GLU A 37 -11.58 -9.18 5.24
CA GLU A 37 -12.27 -9.56 4.00
C GLU A 37 -11.30 -9.78 2.83
N VAL A 38 -10.33 -8.87 2.65
CA VAL A 38 -9.29 -9.03 1.62
C VAL A 38 -8.45 -10.28 1.89
N LYS A 39 -8.12 -10.57 3.15
CA LYS A 39 -7.37 -11.76 3.51
C LYS A 39 -8.15 -13.05 3.20
N THR A 40 -9.42 -13.12 3.58
CA THR A 40 -10.29 -14.28 3.29
C THR A 40 -10.38 -14.52 1.78
N MET A 41 -10.56 -13.47 0.98
CA MET A 41 -10.61 -13.59 -0.49
C MET A 41 -9.29 -14.13 -1.08
N LEU A 42 -8.15 -13.72 -0.55
CA LEU A 42 -6.83 -14.21 -1.00
C LEU A 42 -6.62 -15.67 -0.61
N ASP A 43 -6.97 -16.04 0.62
CA ASP A 43 -6.84 -17.41 1.13
C ASP A 43 -7.72 -18.39 0.35
N GLU A 44 -8.91 -17.96 -0.07
CA GLU A 44 -9.86 -18.79 -0.83
C GLU A 44 -9.48 -18.96 -2.31
N HIS A 45 -9.00 -17.90 -2.97
CA HIS A 45 -8.87 -17.88 -4.43
C HIS A 45 -7.43 -17.84 -4.95
N SER A 46 -6.45 -17.54 -4.10
CA SER A 46 -5.13 -17.11 -4.56
C SER A 46 -3.98 -17.65 -3.69
N ALA A 47 -3.69 -18.95 -3.83
CA ALA A 47 -2.60 -19.60 -3.11
C ALA A 47 -1.25 -18.89 -3.31
N GLY A 48 -0.56 -18.59 -2.21
CA GLY A 48 0.73 -17.90 -2.20
C GLY A 48 0.63 -16.38 -2.09
N TRP A 49 -0.57 -15.80 -2.17
CA TRP A 49 -0.76 -14.41 -1.76
C TRP A 49 -0.93 -14.29 -0.25
N GLY A 50 -0.52 -13.16 0.31
CA GLY A 50 -0.73 -12.84 1.72
C GLY A 50 -0.85 -11.34 1.92
N LEU A 51 -1.46 -10.93 3.03
CA LEU A 51 -1.67 -9.52 3.37
C LEU A 51 -0.93 -9.19 4.67
N LYS A 52 -0.13 -8.12 4.65
CA LYS A 52 0.44 -7.48 5.83
C LYS A 52 -0.32 -6.19 6.10
N LYS A 53 -0.64 -5.93 7.35
CA LYS A 53 -1.27 -4.68 7.80
C LYS A 53 -0.29 -3.95 8.70
N ASP A 54 -0.14 -2.66 8.44
CA ASP A 54 0.56 -1.68 9.27
C ASP A 54 -0.45 -0.59 9.68
N GLU A 55 -0.08 0.33 10.55
CA GLU A 55 -0.99 1.32 11.15
C GLU A 55 -1.74 2.16 10.10
N ASN A 56 -1.11 2.43 8.96
CA ASN A 56 -1.64 3.35 7.93
C ASN A 56 -1.68 2.74 6.53
N ASP A 57 -1.30 1.48 6.36
CA ASP A 57 -1.17 0.87 5.05
C ASP A 57 -1.35 -0.64 5.04
N LEU A 58 -1.72 -1.14 3.87
CA LEU A 58 -1.83 -2.56 3.57
C LEU A 58 -0.78 -2.94 2.54
N VAL A 59 -0.07 -4.03 2.77
CA VAL A 59 0.91 -4.56 1.83
C VAL A 59 0.49 -5.95 1.41
N LEU A 60 0.20 -6.08 0.12
CA LEU A 60 -0.02 -7.36 -0.53
C LEU A 60 1.34 -8.00 -0.82
N THR A 61 1.44 -9.29 -0.51
CA THR A 61 2.66 -10.08 -0.62
C THR A 61 2.43 -11.30 -1.50
N TRP A 62 3.43 -11.69 -2.26
CA TRP A 62 3.46 -12.94 -3.02
C TRP A 62 4.61 -13.81 -2.51
N LYS A 63 4.28 -14.99 -1.99
CA LYS A 63 5.20 -15.95 -1.36
C LYS A 63 6.10 -15.30 -0.30
N GLY A 64 5.53 -14.37 0.47
CA GLY A 64 6.23 -13.63 1.53
C GLY A 64 7.02 -12.39 1.07
N HIS A 65 7.08 -12.12 -0.24
CA HIS A 65 7.71 -10.92 -0.79
C HIS A 65 6.69 -9.79 -0.98
N ASP A 66 7.04 -8.57 -0.55
CA ASP A 66 6.20 -7.39 -0.71
C ASP A 66 6.13 -6.98 -2.18
N VAL A 67 4.92 -6.88 -2.74
CA VAL A 67 4.73 -6.59 -4.17
C VAL A 67 3.88 -5.36 -4.44
N VAL A 68 2.85 -5.09 -3.61
CA VAL A 68 1.96 -3.92 -3.78
C VAL A 68 1.64 -3.35 -2.40
N PHE A 69 1.63 -2.03 -2.27
CA PHE A 69 1.12 -1.35 -1.08
C PHE A 69 -0.10 -0.50 -1.41
N ALA A 70 -0.99 -0.34 -0.45
CA ALA A 70 -2.17 0.51 -0.52
C ALA A 70 -2.19 1.44 0.69
N THR A 71 -2.47 2.72 0.46
CA THR A 71 -2.57 3.77 1.49
C THR A 71 -3.83 4.59 1.25
N ALA A 72 -4.53 4.97 2.32
CA ALA A 72 -5.67 5.87 2.25
C ALA A 72 -5.33 7.23 2.89
N TRP A 73 -5.87 8.31 2.33
CA TRP A 73 -5.52 9.68 2.70
C TRP A 73 -6.77 10.57 2.75
N VAL A 74 -6.78 11.51 3.68
CA VAL A 74 -7.79 12.58 3.78
C VAL A 74 -7.10 13.94 3.85
N PRO A 75 -7.74 15.04 3.40
CA PRO A 75 -7.18 16.39 3.57
C PRO A 75 -6.92 16.69 5.06
N SER A 76 -5.75 17.23 5.40
CA SER A 76 -5.47 17.79 6.73
C SER A 76 -5.91 19.25 6.74
N SER A 77 -6.89 19.58 7.59
CA SER A 77 -7.43 20.93 7.79
C SER A 77 -6.38 21.95 8.24
#